data_AF-A0A1S3R2H0-F1
#
_entry.id   AF-A0A1S3R2H0-F1
#
_cell.length_a   1.000
_cell.length_b   1.000
_cell.length_c   1.000
_cell.angle_alpha   90.00
_cell.angle_beta   90.00
_cell.angle_gamma   90.00
#
_symmetry.space_group_name_H-M   'P 1'
#
loop_
_entity.id
_entity.type
_entity.pdbx_description
1 polymer ?
#
loop_
_entity_poly.entity_id
_entity_poly.type
_entity_poly.pdbx_seq_one_letter_code
_entity_poly.pdbx_strand_id
1 'polypeptide(L)'
;DHRGTGGTFREGQDVEKGEVITRSTREKNGRFTNPWPTWHYPSSASLLRFYLLDKDHSNVPRSKEELDCELPLLDPYFIQSPEVSGAVGSGLRVTWLGHASVLVEMDGLVILTDPIFSQRASPFQFMGPKRFRGPPCTVDQLPKVDAVLISHTHYDHLDVGSVSSLNKRFGAELRWFVPLGLQGWMQSCGCKNVIELDWWEESCVPVPSPVAVPSPVAVPSPVPSP
;
A
#
# COMPACT_ATOMS: atom_id res chain seq x y z
N ASP A 1 44.02 49.74 -22.70
CA ASP A 1 43.95 50.75 -21.64
C ASP A 1 42.51 50.80 -21.15
N HIS A 2 42.34 50.84 -19.82
CA HIS A 2 41.08 50.86 -19.04
C HIS A 2 40.24 49.58 -19.00
N ARG A 3 39.68 49.13 -17.87
CA ARG A 3 39.96 49.24 -16.43
C ARG A 3 38.93 48.29 -15.80
N GLY A 4 39.35 47.43 -14.88
CA GLY A 4 38.46 46.48 -14.21
C GLY A 4 37.55 47.14 -13.17
N THR A 5 36.35 46.57 -13.03
CA THR A 5 35.51 46.57 -11.82
C THR A 5 34.90 45.15 -11.77
N GLY A 6 35.17 44.31 -10.78
CA GLY A 6 35.12 44.59 -9.35
C GLY A 6 33.70 44.36 -8.81
N GLY A 7 33.03 43.28 -9.23
CA GLY A 7 31.73 42.87 -8.69
C GLY A 7 31.94 42.09 -7.39
N THR A 8 31.99 42.81 -6.27
CA THR A 8 31.93 42.25 -4.92
C THR A 8 30.59 41.54 -4.72
N PHE A 9 30.63 40.21 -4.58
CA PHE A 9 29.56 39.43 -3.97
C PHE A 9 29.29 40.02 -2.58
N ARG A 10 28.09 40.58 -2.39
CA ARG A 10 27.58 40.91 -1.06
C ARG A 10 27.01 39.62 -0.49
N GLU A 11 27.70 39.09 0.52
CA GLU A 11 27.11 38.23 1.55
C GLU A 11 25.86 38.92 2.11
N GLY A 12 24.70 38.42 1.70
CA GLY A 12 23.44 38.61 2.41
C GLY A 12 23.23 37.37 3.26
N GLN A 13 23.65 37.46 4.52
CA GLN A 13 23.14 36.61 5.59
C GLN A 13 21.61 36.68 5.64
N ASP A 14 21.04 35.63 6.21
CA ASP A 14 19.69 35.54 6.75
C ASP A 14 18.56 35.12 5.81
N VAL A 15 18.49 33.81 5.53
CA VAL A 15 17.27 33.02 5.80
C VAL A 15 17.69 31.63 6.31
N GLU A 16 18.33 31.57 7.47
CA GLU A 16 18.49 30.33 8.23
C GLU A 16 17.23 30.11 9.10
N LYS A 17 16.17 29.61 8.47
CA LYS A 17 15.04 28.92 9.14
C LYS A 17 14.54 27.81 8.22
N GLY A 18 15.43 26.84 7.98
CA GLY A 18 15.00 25.55 7.43
C GLY A 18 14.05 24.90 8.42
N GLU A 19 12.79 24.82 8.04
CA GLU A 19 11.77 24.03 8.71
C GLU A 19 12.35 22.66 9.08
N VAL A 20 12.29 22.30 10.36
CA VAL A 20 12.60 20.94 10.81
C VAL A 20 11.53 20.04 10.19
N ILE A 21 11.82 19.49 9.01
CA ILE A 21 10.92 18.55 8.33
C ILE A 21 10.69 17.39 9.31
N THR A 22 9.40 17.15 9.52
CA THR A 22 8.74 16.50 10.65
C THR A 22 9.12 15.03 10.84
N ARG A 23 10.32 14.77 11.39
CA ARG A 23 10.63 13.45 11.96
C ARG A 23 9.73 13.15 13.14
N SER A 24 9.36 11.90 13.25
CA SER A 24 8.66 11.34 14.38
C SER A 24 9.40 11.56 15.71
N THR A 25 8.71 12.06 16.74
CA THR A 25 9.16 11.97 18.13
C THR A 25 8.57 10.73 18.80
N ARG A 26 9.43 9.85 19.31
CA ARG A 26 9.04 8.66 20.06
C ARG A 26 9.03 8.95 21.56
N GLU A 27 7.94 8.61 22.25
CA GLU A 27 7.88 8.71 23.72
C GLU A 27 8.72 7.63 24.41
N LYS A 28 9.02 7.82 25.70
CA LYS A 28 9.75 6.84 26.54
C LYS A 28 9.06 5.46 26.64
N ASN A 29 7.76 5.39 26.37
CA ASN A 29 6.96 4.15 26.34
C ASN A 29 6.99 3.46 24.95
N GLY A 30 7.70 4.03 23.98
CA GLY A 30 7.80 3.52 22.62
C GLY A 30 6.64 3.88 21.70
N ARG A 31 5.60 4.59 22.17
CA ARG A 31 4.48 5.07 21.34
C ARG A 31 4.87 6.29 20.52
N PHE A 32 4.27 6.35 19.33
CA PHE A 32 4.38 7.51 18.46
C PHE A 32 3.33 8.55 18.83
N THR A 33 3.73 9.82 18.91
CA THR A 33 2.83 10.95 19.10
C THR A 33 2.62 11.67 17.78
N ASN A 34 1.35 11.82 17.39
CA ASN A 34 1.01 12.67 16.26
C ASN A 34 1.53 14.10 16.52
N PRO A 35 2.35 14.68 15.61
CA PRO A 35 2.83 16.05 15.77
C PRO A 35 1.71 17.10 15.67
N TRP A 36 0.53 16.74 15.13
CA TRP A 36 -0.62 17.63 15.00
C TRP A 36 -1.61 17.47 16.18
N PRO A 37 -2.04 18.57 16.84
CA PRO A 37 -2.91 18.54 18.02
C PRO A 37 -4.39 18.20 17.72
N THR A 38 -4.71 17.84 16.48
CA THR A 38 -6.10 17.64 16.02
C THR A 38 -6.68 16.30 16.44
N TRP A 39 -5.87 15.32 16.88
CA TRP A 39 -6.36 13.99 17.25
C TRP A 39 -6.57 13.83 18.76
N HIS A 40 -7.76 13.37 19.16
CA HIS A 40 -8.12 13.07 20.54
C HIS A 40 -8.73 11.68 20.64
N TYR A 41 -8.38 10.91 21.67
CA TYR A 41 -9.01 9.60 21.91
C TYR A 41 -10.48 9.78 22.30
N PRO A 42 -11.41 9.00 21.73
CA PRO A 42 -12.80 9.01 22.17
C PRO A 42 -12.90 8.53 23.62
N SER A 43 -13.75 9.18 24.41
CA SER A 43 -13.98 8.78 25.80
C SER A 43 -14.72 7.43 25.87
N SER A 44 -14.57 6.70 26.98
CA SER A 44 -15.31 5.44 27.21
C SER A 44 -16.83 5.64 27.14
N ALA A 45 -17.33 6.79 27.61
CA ALA A 45 -18.73 7.17 27.49
C ALA A 45 -19.16 7.37 26.02
N SER A 46 -18.28 7.94 25.19
CA SER A 46 -18.51 8.10 23.75
C SER A 46 -18.59 6.74 23.05
N LEU A 47 -17.72 5.78 23.42
CA LEU A 47 -17.75 4.42 22.87
C LEU A 47 -19.01 3.65 23.30
N LEU A 48 -19.41 3.76 24.57
CA LEU A 48 -20.63 3.12 25.07
C LEU A 48 -21.88 3.73 24.41
N ARG A 49 -21.93 5.05 24.28
CA ARG A 49 -22.99 5.76 23.55
C ARG A 49 -23.05 5.32 22.10
N PHE A 50 -21.90 5.24 21.42
CA PHE A 50 -21.84 4.74 20.05
C PHE A 50 -22.39 3.31 19.95
N TYR A 51 -21.96 2.41 20.83
CA TYR A 51 -22.42 1.01 20.82
C TYR A 51 -23.92 0.84 21.12
N LEU A 52 -24.46 1.61 22.07
CA LEU A 52 -25.84 1.45 22.54
C LEU A 52 -26.86 2.32 21.80
N LEU A 53 -26.45 3.50 21.33
CA LEU A 53 -27.37 4.54 20.87
C LEU A 53 -27.19 4.88 19.40
N ASP A 54 -26.06 4.52 18.77
CA ASP A 54 -25.87 4.83 17.37
C ASP A 54 -26.73 3.89 16.52
N LYS A 55 -27.61 4.50 15.74
CA LYS A 55 -28.48 3.75 14.84
C LYS A 55 -27.69 3.46 13.58
N ASP A 56 -27.90 2.27 13.02
CA ASP A 56 -27.36 1.92 11.73
C ASP A 56 -27.98 2.81 10.63
N HIS A 57 -27.23 3.83 10.21
CA HIS A 57 -27.58 4.77 9.14
C HIS A 57 -26.92 4.41 7.81
N SER A 58 -26.35 3.20 7.69
CA SER A 58 -25.58 2.82 6.51
C SER A 58 -26.43 2.69 5.24
N ASN A 59 -27.76 2.55 5.38
CA ASN A 59 -28.70 2.29 4.28
C ASN A 59 -28.27 1.13 3.37
N VAL A 60 -27.41 0.22 3.87
CA VAL A 60 -26.90 -0.88 3.07
C VAL A 60 -28.01 -1.92 2.90
N PRO A 61 -28.30 -2.36 1.66
CA PRO A 61 -29.28 -3.39 1.40
C PRO A 61 -28.98 -4.66 2.21
N ARG A 62 -30.02 -5.25 2.81
CA ARG A 62 -29.88 -6.47 3.63
C ARG A 62 -30.06 -7.75 2.83
N SER A 63 -30.78 -7.69 1.71
CA SER A 63 -30.99 -8.85 0.84
C SER A 63 -29.74 -9.06 -0.04
N LYS A 64 -29.42 -10.33 -0.29
CA LYS A 64 -28.28 -10.68 -1.14
C LYS A 64 -28.51 -10.22 -2.58
N GLU A 65 -29.75 -10.30 -3.02
CA GLU A 65 -30.19 -9.95 -4.36
C GLU A 65 -30.02 -8.45 -4.62
N GLU A 66 -30.44 -7.58 -3.70
CA GLU A 66 -30.19 -6.14 -3.81
C GLU A 66 -28.70 -5.81 -3.73
N LEU A 67 -27.94 -6.46 -2.84
CA LEU A 67 -26.50 -6.26 -2.77
C LEU A 67 -25.78 -6.69 -4.06
N ASP A 68 -26.21 -7.78 -4.69
CA ASP A 68 -25.62 -8.26 -5.94
C ASP A 68 -26.02 -7.35 -7.14
N CYS A 69 -27.17 -6.67 -7.07
CA CYS A 69 -27.58 -5.66 -8.05
C CYS A 69 -26.85 -4.32 -7.88
N GLU A 70 -26.75 -3.81 -6.65
CA GLU A 70 -26.19 -2.48 -6.35
C GLU A 70 -24.65 -2.51 -6.24
N LEU A 71 -24.09 -3.59 -5.71
CA LEU A 71 -22.66 -3.77 -5.43
C LEU A 71 -22.17 -5.14 -5.92
N PRO A 72 -22.24 -5.40 -7.25
CA PRO A 72 -21.83 -6.67 -7.82
C PRO A 72 -20.36 -6.96 -7.51
N LEU A 73 -20.06 -8.21 -7.14
CA LEU A 73 -18.67 -8.67 -7.08
C LEU A 73 -18.28 -9.14 -8.47
N LEU A 74 -17.23 -8.51 -9.00
CA LEU A 74 -16.66 -8.87 -10.29
C LEU A 74 -15.41 -9.71 -10.06
N ASP A 75 -15.28 -10.77 -10.86
CA ASP A 75 -14.05 -11.56 -10.88
C ASP A 75 -12.92 -10.68 -11.44
N PRO A 76 -11.80 -10.53 -10.70
CA PRO A 76 -10.65 -9.80 -11.21
C PRO A 76 -10.09 -10.46 -12.48
N TYR A 77 -9.58 -9.63 -13.40
CA TYR A 77 -9.07 -10.09 -14.70
C TYR A 77 -8.01 -11.20 -14.58
N PHE A 78 -7.17 -11.15 -13.54
CA PHE A 78 -6.08 -12.09 -13.32
C PHE A 78 -6.54 -13.50 -12.92
N ILE A 79 -7.82 -13.70 -12.58
CA ILE A 79 -8.38 -15.04 -12.40
C ILE A 79 -8.44 -15.78 -13.75
N GLN A 80 -8.77 -15.06 -14.83
CA GLN A 80 -8.92 -15.62 -16.17
C GLN A 80 -7.63 -15.52 -16.98
N SER A 81 -6.85 -14.46 -16.77
CA SER A 81 -5.62 -14.15 -17.52
C SER A 81 -4.48 -13.75 -16.58
N PRO A 82 -3.99 -14.67 -15.72
CA PRO A 82 -2.92 -14.39 -14.76
C PRO A 82 -1.61 -13.95 -15.42
N GLU A 83 -1.33 -14.40 -16.65
CA GLU A 83 -0.13 -14.11 -17.43
C GLU A 83 0.01 -12.65 -17.83
N VAL A 84 -1.08 -11.88 -17.83
CA VAL A 84 -1.10 -10.46 -18.21
C VAL A 84 -0.78 -9.55 -17.01
N SER A 85 -0.74 -10.11 -15.78
CA SER A 85 -0.41 -9.33 -14.58
C SER A 85 1.02 -8.83 -14.60
N GLY A 86 1.24 -7.58 -14.18
CA GLY A 86 2.53 -6.88 -14.20
C GLY A 86 2.98 -6.42 -15.59
N ALA A 87 2.35 -6.91 -16.66
CA ALA A 87 2.69 -6.58 -18.05
C ALA A 87 1.95 -5.33 -18.57
N VAL A 88 1.96 -4.24 -17.80
CA VAL A 88 1.30 -2.97 -18.17
C VAL A 88 2.17 -2.04 -19.02
N GLY A 89 3.42 -2.42 -19.31
CA GLY A 89 4.38 -1.56 -20.00
C GLY A 89 4.64 -0.29 -19.20
N SER A 90 4.50 0.89 -19.84
CA SER A 90 4.56 2.20 -19.18
C SER A 90 3.21 2.66 -18.61
N GLY A 91 2.20 1.79 -18.61
CA GLY A 91 0.85 2.08 -18.15
C GLY A 91 0.67 1.85 -16.64
N LEU A 92 -0.51 2.24 -16.15
CA LEU A 92 -0.98 2.01 -14.79
C LEU A 92 -2.27 1.19 -14.87
N ARG A 93 -2.34 0.08 -14.12
CA ARG A 93 -3.59 -0.67 -13.89
C ARG A 93 -3.89 -0.74 -12.41
N VAL A 94 -5.16 -0.53 -12.07
CA VAL A 94 -5.64 -0.51 -10.69
C VAL A 94 -6.84 -1.44 -10.59
N THR A 95 -6.78 -2.39 -9.65
CA THR A 95 -7.89 -3.30 -9.34
C THR A 95 -8.31 -3.08 -7.89
N TRP A 96 -9.56 -2.65 -7.69
CA TRP A 96 -10.11 -2.49 -6.35
C TRP A 96 -10.59 -3.85 -5.81
N LEU A 97 -10.05 -4.26 -4.66
CA LEU A 97 -10.37 -5.53 -3.98
C LEU A 97 -11.31 -5.33 -2.78
N GLY A 98 -11.82 -4.11 -2.60
CA GLY A 98 -12.75 -3.72 -1.55
C GLY A 98 -12.07 -3.02 -0.36
N HIS A 99 -12.83 -2.12 0.31
CA HIS A 99 -12.30 -1.23 1.35
C HIS A 99 -11.08 -0.43 0.85
N ALA A 100 -9.99 -0.38 1.61
CA ALA A 100 -8.71 0.21 1.22
C ALA A 100 -7.80 -0.77 0.45
N SER A 101 -8.25 -2.00 0.17
CA SER A 101 -7.44 -2.97 -0.56
C SER A 101 -7.46 -2.69 -2.06
N VAL A 102 -6.33 -2.22 -2.58
CA VAL A 102 -6.14 -1.93 -4.00
C VAL A 102 -4.87 -2.64 -4.50
N LEU A 103 -5.00 -3.37 -5.60
CA LEU A 103 -3.88 -3.93 -6.35
C LEU A 103 -3.50 -2.95 -7.46
N VAL A 104 -2.27 -2.46 -7.42
CA VAL A 104 -1.71 -1.46 -8.33
C VAL A 104 -0.60 -2.10 -9.14
N GLU A 105 -0.63 -1.93 -10.45
CA GLU A 105 0.37 -2.44 -11.37
C GLU A 105 0.95 -1.28 -12.15
N MET A 106 2.25 -1.07 -12.01
CA MET A 106 2.98 0.02 -12.66
C MET A 106 4.47 -0.32 -12.73
N ASP A 107 5.16 0.12 -13.79
CA ASP A 107 6.61 -0.03 -13.96
C ASP A 107 7.14 -1.46 -13.72
N GLY A 108 6.33 -2.47 -14.10
CA GLY A 108 6.64 -3.88 -13.92
C GLY A 108 6.51 -4.41 -12.48
N LEU A 109 5.99 -3.59 -11.55
CA LEU A 109 5.70 -3.97 -10.17
C LEU A 109 4.22 -4.21 -9.96
N VAL A 110 3.90 -5.16 -9.08
CA VAL A 110 2.56 -5.40 -8.55
C VAL A 110 2.55 -5.10 -7.05
N ILE A 111 1.82 -4.06 -6.68
CA ILE A 111 1.77 -3.49 -5.32
C ILE A 111 0.37 -3.70 -4.75
N LEU A 112 0.27 -4.16 -3.51
CA LEU A 112 -0.99 -4.34 -2.80
C LEU A 112 -1.06 -3.39 -1.60
N THR A 113 -2.16 -2.66 -1.46
CA THR A 113 -2.37 -1.72 -0.35
C THR A 113 -3.33 -2.32 0.68
N ASP A 114 -3.07 -2.08 1.97
CA ASP A 114 -3.95 -2.39 3.11
C ASP A 114 -4.81 -3.66 2.94
N PRO A 115 -4.18 -4.85 2.78
CA PRO A 115 -4.90 -6.05 2.39
C PRO A 115 -5.78 -6.59 3.52
N ILE A 116 -7.08 -6.64 3.27
CA ILE A 116 -8.06 -7.31 4.14
C ILE A 116 -8.89 -8.34 3.34
N PHE A 117 -8.51 -9.61 3.48
CA PHE A 117 -9.21 -10.78 2.92
C PHE A 117 -10.09 -11.48 3.95
N SER A 118 -9.94 -11.17 5.24
CA SER A 118 -10.82 -11.67 6.29
C SER A 118 -12.26 -11.13 6.16
N GLN A 119 -13.19 -11.83 6.81
CA GLN A 119 -14.61 -11.43 6.84
C GLN A 119 -14.89 -10.28 7.82
N ARG A 120 -14.05 -10.13 8.84
CA ARG A 120 -14.20 -9.10 9.88
C ARG A 120 -12.93 -8.30 10.08
N ALA A 121 -13.08 -6.99 10.24
CA ALA A 121 -12.04 -6.08 10.70
C ALA A 121 -12.04 -6.05 12.23
N SER A 122 -11.49 -7.09 12.84
CA SER A 122 -11.57 -7.31 14.29
C SER A 122 -10.44 -8.23 14.76
N PRO A 123 -9.98 -8.10 16.02
CA PRO A 123 -9.08 -9.07 16.63
C PRO A 123 -9.69 -10.47 16.74
N PHE A 124 -11.02 -10.58 16.67
CA PHE A 124 -11.75 -11.85 16.75
C PHE A 124 -12.63 -12.06 15.53
N GLN A 125 -12.66 -13.28 14.99
CA GLN A 125 -13.50 -13.60 13.82
C GLN A 125 -14.98 -13.84 14.17
N PHE A 126 -15.33 -13.92 15.45
CA PHE A 126 -16.71 -14.08 15.91
C PHE A 126 -17.40 -12.76 16.31
N MET A 127 -16.66 -11.66 16.47
CA MET A 127 -17.21 -10.37 16.91
C MET A 127 -16.57 -9.19 16.16
N GLY A 128 -17.20 -8.02 16.21
CA GLY A 128 -16.72 -6.82 15.50
C GLY A 128 -17.27 -6.68 14.07
N PRO A 129 -16.90 -5.61 13.36
CA PRO A 129 -17.51 -5.25 12.08
C PRO A 129 -17.25 -6.33 11.02
N LYS A 130 -18.34 -6.80 10.39
CA LYS A 130 -18.31 -7.74 9.28
C LYS A 130 -18.51 -6.97 7.98
N ARG A 131 -17.72 -7.30 6.96
CA ARG A 131 -17.92 -6.73 5.62
C ARG A 131 -19.25 -7.17 5.01
N PHE A 132 -19.89 -6.27 4.27
CA PHE A 132 -21.13 -6.57 3.53
C PHE A 132 -20.87 -7.40 2.26
N ARG A 133 -19.73 -7.16 1.61
CA ARG A 133 -19.26 -7.87 0.43
C ARG A 133 -17.92 -8.54 0.73
N GLY A 134 -17.79 -9.80 0.36
CA GLY A 134 -16.53 -10.53 0.46
C GLY A 134 -15.46 -9.93 -0.45
N PRO A 135 -14.18 -10.28 -0.24
CA PRO A 135 -13.15 -9.93 -1.21
C PRO A 135 -13.46 -10.61 -2.56
N PRO A 136 -13.17 -9.98 -3.71
CA PRO A 136 -13.49 -10.53 -5.03
C PRO A 136 -12.58 -11.70 -5.45
N CYS A 137 -11.53 -11.97 -4.67
CA CYS A 137 -10.65 -13.12 -4.86
C CYS A 137 -10.05 -13.58 -3.51
N THR A 138 -9.45 -14.76 -3.50
CA THR A 138 -8.66 -15.25 -2.37
C THR A 138 -7.19 -14.83 -2.49
N VAL A 139 -6.45 -14.91 -1.38
CA VAL A 139 -5.00 -14.67 -1.39
C VAL A 139 -4.28 -15.61 -2.35
N ASP A 140 -4.76 -16.84 -2.58
CA ASP A 140 -4.15 -17.81 -3.51
C ASP A 140 -4.40 -17.45 -4.99
N GLN A 141 -5.43 -16.68 -5.28
CA GLN A 141 -5.79 -16.24 -6.63
C GLN A 141 -5.08 -14.95 -7.06
N LEU A 142 -4.45 -14.22 -6.14
CA LEU A 142 -3.69 -13.02 -6.51
C LEU A 142 -2.59 -13.37 -7.52
N PRO A 143 -2.19 -12.44 -8.39
CA PRO A 143 -0.94 -12.59 -9.12
C PRO A 143 0.26 -12.54 -8.17
N LYS A 144 1.48 -12.64 -8.69
CA LYS A 144 2.66 -12.31 -7.90
C LYS A 144 2.53 -10.87 -7.38
N VAL A 145 2.78 -10.69 -6.09
CA VAL A 145 2.82 -9.37 -5.44
C VAL A 145 4.24 -9.09 -5.00
N ASP A 146 4.81 -7.99 -5.46
CA ASP A 146 6.19 -7.60 -5.17
C ASP A 146 6.28 -6.81 -3.86
N ALA A 147 5.25 -5.99 -3.58
CA ALA A 147 5.20 -5.19 -2.36
C ALA A 147 3.79 -5.08 -1.76
N VAL A 148 3.74 -5.03 -0.43
CA VAL A 148 2.55 -4.60 0.32
C VAL A 148 2.83 -3.30 1.05
N LEU A 149 1.90 -2.34 0.95
CA LEU A 149 1.92 -1.07 1.69
C LEU A 149 0.86 -1.12 2.80
N ILE A 150 1.28 -0.88 4.04
CA ILE A 150 0.39 -0.71 5.19
C ILE A 150 0.36 0.77 5.59
N SER A 151 -0.83 1.37 5.59
CA SER A 151 -1.00 2.77 5.94
C SER A 151 -0.99 3.01 7.45
N HIS A 152 -1.66 2.14 8.22
CA HIS A 152 -1.74 2.22 9.68
C HIS A 152 -2.26 0.90 10.30
N THR A 153 -2.32 0.85 11.64
CA THR A 153 -2.49 -0.41 12.38
C THR A 153 -3.94 -0.78 12.73
N HIS A 154 -4.94 -0.08 12.18
CA HIS A 154 -6.34 -0.42 12.48
C HIS A 154 -6.74 -1.73 11.79
N TYR A 155 -7.65 -2.49 12.40
CA TYR A 155 -8.00 -3.85 11.94
C TYR A 155 -8.65 -3.91 10.55
N ASP A 156 -9.14 -2.79 10.03
CA ASP A 156 -9.67 -2.66 8.68
C ASP A 156 -8.58 -2.36 7.62
N HIS A 157 -7.34 -2.11 8.05
CA HIS A 157 -6.16 -1.89 7.19
C HIS A 157 -5.03 -2.90 7.47
N LEU A 158 -4.92 -3.41 8.69
CA LEU A 158 -3.95 -4.41 9.13
C LEU A 158 -4.66 -5.68 9.63
N ASP A 159 -4.89 -6.60 8.70
CA ASP A 159 -5.53 -7.89 9.00
C ASP A 159 -4.48 -9.01 9.16
N VAL A 160 -4.38 -9.58 10.37
CA VAL A 160 -3.44 -10.67 10.67
C VAL A 160 -3.67 -11.92 9.81
N GLY A 161 -4.92 -12.20 9.42
CA GLY A 161 -5.25 -13.33 8.54
C GLY A 161 -4.66 -13.14 7.14
N SER A 162 -4.77 -11.93 6.61
CA SER A 162 -4.19 -11.52 5.33
C SER A 162 -2.67 -11.51 5.38
N VAL A 163 -2.07 -10.94 6.43
CA VAL A 163 -0.61 -10.93 6.64
C VAL A 163 -0.06 -12.36 6.65
N SER A 164 -0.67 -13.25 7.43
CA SER A 164 -0.27 -14.66 7.53
C SER A 164 -0.39 -15.39 6.18
N SER A 165 -1.51 -15.20 5.48
CA SER A 165 -1.76 -15.87 4.20
C SER A 165 -0.81 -15.38 3.09
N LEU A 166 -0.57 -14.07 3.02
CA LEU A 166 0.36 -13.47 2.06
C LEU A 166 1.80 -13.90 2.34
N ASN A 167 2.23 -13.87 3.61
CA ASN A 167 3.57 -14.31 4.00
C ASN A 167 3.76 -15.81 3.75
N LYS A 168 2.74 -16.63 3.99
CA LYS A 168 2.78 -18.07 3.67
C LYS A 168 2.94 -18.31 2.16
N ARG A 169 2.28 -17.51 1.33
CA ARG A 169 2.29 -17.66 -0.13
C ARG A 169 3.58 -17.15 -0.78
N PHE A 170 4.00 -15.94 -0.44
CA PHE A 170 5.10 -15.25 -1.13
C PHE A 170 6.42 -15.22 -0.33
N GLY A 171 6.38 -15.49 0.97
CA GLY A 171 7.56 -15.61 1.81
C GLY A 171 8.46 -14.37 1.78
N ALA A 172 9.76 -14.60 1.58
CA ALA A 172 10.77 -13.55 1.61
C ALA A 172 10.81 -12.68 0.34
N GLU A 173 10.19 -13.14 -0.76
CA GLU A 173 10.13 -12.36 -2.01
C GLU A 173 9.22 -11.15 -1.86
N LEU A 174 8.16 -11.26 -1.05
CA LEU A 174 7.25 -10.15 -0.78
C LEU A 174 7.88 -9.15 0.18
N ARG A 175 7.99 -7.89 -0.25
CA ARG A 175 8.43 -6.78 0.59
C ARG A 175 7.24 -6.09 1.26
N TRP A 176 7.36 -5.84 2.57
CA TRP A 176 6.36 -5.10 3.34
C TRP A 176 6.89 -3.71 3.65
N PHE A 177 6.13 -2.68 3.33
CA PHE A 177 6.39 -1.31 3.79
C PHE A 177 5.36 -0.97 4.85
N VAL A 178 5.85 -0.59 6.03
CA VAL A 178 5.02 -0.36 7.21
C VAL A 178 5.40 0.93 7.93
N PRO A 179 4.47 1.55 8.67
CA PRO A 179 4.77 2.71 9.49
C PRO A 179 5.68 2.35 10.67
N LEU A 180 6.34 3.35 11.23
CA LEU A 180 7.15 3.22 12.45
C LEU A 180 6.46 2.48 13.60
N GLY A 181 7.21 1.61 14.26
CA GLY A 181 6.79 0.79 15.40
C GLY A 181 6.14 -0.54 15.02
N LEU A 182 5.90 -0.82 13.74
CA LEU A 182 5.21 -2.04 13.28
C LEU A 182 6.17 -3.16 12.89
N GLN A 183 7.46 -2.89 12.65
CA GLN A 183 8.41 -3.90 12.17
C GLN A 183 8.47 -5.15 13.05
N GLY A 184 8.57 -4.96 14.37
CA GLY A 184 8.65 -6.06 15.33
C GLY A 184 7.39 -6.93 15.34
N TRP A 185 6.21 -6.32 15.17
CA TRP A 185 4.96 -7.06 15.05
C TRP A 185 4.94 -7.90 13.76
N MET A 186 5.32 -7.31 12.61
CA MET A 186 5.40 -8.02 11.33
C MET A 186 6.38 -9.21 11.40
N GLN A 187 7.54 -9.01 12.02
CA GLN A 187 8.53 -10.07 12.25
C GLN A 187 7.99 -11.20 13.14
N SER A 188 7.19 -10.86 14.16
CA SER A 188 6.52 -11.87 15.01
C SER A 188 5.48 -12.69 14.24
N CYS A 189 4.88 -12.12 13.19
CA CYS A 189 4.03 -12.83 12.23
C CYS A 189 4.83 -13.65 11.19
N GLY A 190 6.16 -13.64 11.26
CA GLY A 190 7.07 -14.38 10.39
C GLY A 190 7.46 -13.65 9.10
N CYS A 191 7.08 -12.38 8.92
CA CYS A 191 7.48 -11.58 7.77
C CYS A 191 8.97 -11.24 7.86
N LYS A 192 9.76 -11.64 6.86
CA LYS A 192 11.23 -11.48 6.88
C LYS A 192 11.75 -10.24 6.15
N ASN A 193 11.01 -9.75 5.15
CA ASN A 193 11.40 -8.64 4.29
C ASN A 193 10.49 -7.43 4.60
N VAL A 194 10.76 -6.75 5.71
CA VAL A 194 9.94 -5.65 6.25
C VAL A 194 10.79 -4.39 6.35
N ILE A 195 10.34 -3.34 5.65
CA ILE A 195 10.89 -2.00 5.70
C ILE A 195 9.94 -1.14 6.51
N GLU A 196 10.46 -0.60 7.60
CA GLU A 196 9.77 0.35 8.45
C GLU A 196 10.22 1.76 8.07
N LEU A 197 9.27 2.67 7.87
CA LEU A 197 9.54 4.02 7.38
C LEU A 197 8.85 5.07 8.27
N ASP A 198 9.55 6.17 8.51
CA ASP A 198 8.98 7.43 8.99
C ASP A 198 8.39 8.25 7.84
N TRP A 199 7.65 9.31 8.18
CA TRP A 199 7.25 10.32 7.21
C TRP A 199 8.47 10.86 6.48
N TRP A 200 8.32 11.03 5.16
CA TRP A 200 9.36 11.54 4.26
C TRP A 200 10.57 10.62 4.04
N GLU A 201 10.60 9.43 4.67
CA GLU A 201 11.58 8.42 4.31
C GLU A 201 11.16 7.68 3.03
N GLU A 202 12.15 7.28 2.27
CA GLU A 202 11.97 6.56 1.01
C GLU A 202 12.76 5.25 1.03
N SER A 203 12.23 4.27 0.31
CA SER A 203 12.90 3.01 0.06
C SER A 203 12.36 2.43 -1.24
N CYS A 204 13.10 1.52 -1.86
CA CYS A 204 12.77 0.97 -3.16
C CYS A 204 12.42 -0.51 -3.09
N VAL A 205 11.73 -1.01 -4.11
CA VAL A 205 11.65 -2.44 -4.41
C VAL A 205 12.69 -2.73 -5.51
N PRO A 206 13.56 -3.74 -5.36
CA PRO A 206 14.49 -4.08 -6.42
C PRO A 206 13.71 -4.67 -7.58
N VAL A 207 13.62 -3.93 -8.68
CA VAL A 207 13.10 -4.47 -9.94
C VAL A 207 14.20 -5.32 -10.60
N PRO A 208 13.93 -6.58 -10.99
CA PRO A 208 14.82 -7.30 -11.88
C PRO A 208 15.02 -6.45 -13.14
N SER A 209 16.27 -6.25 -13.56
CA SER A 209 16.54 -5.54 -14.82
C SER A 209 15.70 -6.15 -15.94
N PRO A 210 15.07 -5.34 -16.81
CA PRO A 210 14.39 -5.89 -17.97
C PRO A 210 15.41 -6.76 -18.71
N VAL A 211 15.12 -8.05 -18.83
CA VAL A 211 15.94 -8.97 -19.62
C VAL A 211 16.07 -8.31 -20.99
N ALA A 212 17.30 -7.92 -21.35
CA ALA A 212 17.59 -7.35 -22.65
C ALA A 212 17.12 -8.38 -23.69
N VAL A 213 15.95 -8.16 -24.27
CA VAL A 213 15.51 -8.91 -25.43
C VAL A 213 16.56 -8.63 -26.50
N PRO A 214 17.29 -9.65 -26.99
CA PRO A 214 18.26 -9.43 -28.05
C PRO A 214 17.50 -8.79 -29.21
N SER A 215 18.00 -7.65 -29.70
CA SER A 215 17.44 -6.98 -30.86
C SER A 215 17.30 -8.00 -31.99
N PRO A 216 16.17 -8.02 -32.74
CA PRO A 216 16.07 -8.88 -33.90
C PRO A 216 17.25 -8.57 -34.81
N VAL A 217 18.08 -9.59 -35.05
CA VAL A 217 19.25 -9.50 -35.93
C VAL A 217 18.78 -8.87 -37.24
N ALA A 218 19.37 -7.72 -37.58
CA ALA A 218 19.07 -7.05 -38.84
C ALA A 218 19.29 -8.05 -39.98
N VAL A 219 18.20 -8.41 -40.66
CA VAL A 219 18.27 -9.25 -41.86
C VAL A 219 19.07 -8.44 -42.89
N PRO A 220 20.22 -8.93 -43.39
CA PRO A 220 20.99 -8.20 -44.37
C PRO A 220 20.13 -8.00 -45.63
N SER A 221 20.08 -6.75 -46.11
CA SER A 221 19.35 -6.40 -47.33
C SER A 221 19.89 -7.20 -48.51
N PRO A 222 19.03 -7.71 -49.41
CA PRO A 222 19.48 -8.44 -50.58
C PRO A 222 20.34 -7.52 -51.46
N VAL A 223 21.53 -7.99 -51.81
CA VAL A 223 22.45 -7.31 -52.73
C VAL A 223 21.78 -7.28 -54.12
N PRO A 224 21.63 -6.12 -54.77
CA PRO A 224 21.12 -6.08 -56.13
C PRO A 224 22.17 -6.64 -57.09
N SER A 225 21.77 -7.66 -57.85
CA SER A 225 22.60 -8.28 -58.89
C SER A 225 22.81 -7.31 -60.08
N PRO A 226 24.03 -7.17 -60.61
CA PRO A 226 24.25 -6.83 -62.01
C PRO A 226 24.17 -8.08 -62.91
#